data_AF-A0A662PZH7-F1
#
_entry.id   AF-A0A662PZH7-F1
#
_cell.length_a   1.000
_cell.length_b   1.000
_cell.length_c   1.000
_cell.angle_alpha   90.00
_cell.angle_beta   90.00
_cell.angle_gamma   90.00
#
_symmetry.space_group_name_H-M   'P 1'
#
loop_
_entity.id
_entity.type
_entity.pdbx_description
1 polymer ?
#
loop_
_entity_poly.entity_id
_entity_poly.type
_entity_poly.pdbx_seq_one_letter_code
_entity_poly.pdbx_strand_id
1 'polypeptide(L)'
;MPKGRRAGRRRAEEAVEKKVYLRLEDLPSVGNATAQKLREIGYSTIEALATATVSELAAAGIGEKRAAEIISAAREAIEVSWVTAKELAELKKTVGRITTGSKSLDKLIGGGVETQSITEFFGEYGSGKCVAKGTYVAYMNPDKIHVEPIESIYERYKAIYGERPYGDGYIIPLKDVRVFSLTDKGVMPIEAKFMYRGWAEKLIEIRTERGRELKATPTHKLLTINSDGELSWIEAGKLRAGTPIAVPGRIMAENPKDEISLDDAYFIGLFIAEGTSNPLSISTGSQLLRDWLIEYLRRRFGFNPTIEERGGVFRILLRRSVRNVLGELISCRAEEKFIPEKIINGSGDVIRYFLAGYLDGDGYISNFIEISTKSCKLASQLTYLLSRLGVEATLREKEVDGERYFRLFITGDGRKLVRTLPLKLKAHSIKTRNSAHGVPSVFIRYLRRTFMSISTHRG
;
A
#
# COMPACT_ATOMS: atom_id res chain seq x y z
N MET A 1 70.03 -9.58 -40.34
CA MET A 1 69.07 -10.69 -40.42
C MET A 1 69.71 -11.96 -39.87
N PRO A 2 69.23 -12.50 -38.73
CA PRO A 2 69.50 -13.87 -38.34
C PRO A 2 68.20 -14.69 -38.17
N LYS A 3 68.19 -15.92 -38.70
CA LYS A 3 67.21 -16.96 -38.38
C LYS A 3 67.74 -17.75 -37.19
N GLY A 4 67.14 -17.57 -36.01
CA GLY A 4 67.42 -18.36 -34.80
C GLY A 4 66.24 -19.26 -34.46
N ARG A 5 66.39 -20.57 -34.67
CA ARG A 5 65.52 -21.61 -34.09
C ARG A 5 65.87 -21.75 -32.61
N ARG A 6 64.91 -21.52 -31.70
CA ARG A 6 64.96 -22.02 -30.31
C ARG A 6 63.77 -22.92 -30.06
N ALA A 7 64.07 -24.18 -29.75
CA ALA A 7 63.14 -25.19 -29.31
C ALA A 7 62.58 -24.83 -27.92
N GLY A 8 61.26 -24.70 -27.82
CA GLY A 8 60.53 -24.65 -26.55
C GLY A 8 59.87 -26.00 -26.30
N ARG A 9 60.34 -26.71 -25.27
CA ARG A 9 59.77 -27.95 -24.73
C ARG A 9 58.28 -27.73 -24.40
N ARG A 10 57.36 -28.42 -25.09
CA ARG A 10 56.00 -28.66 -24.59
C ARG A 10 56.08 -29.79 -23.57
N ARG A 11 55.82 -29.49 -22.29
CA ARG A 11 55.46 -30.52 -21.31
C ARG A 11 54.13 -31.11 -21.77
N ALA A 12 54.08 -32.43 -21.95
CA ALA A 12 52.83 -33.14 -22.08
C ALA A 12 52.13 -33.06 -20.71
N GLU A 13 50.98 -32.39 -20.66
CA GLU A 13 50.02 -32.57 -19.58
C GLU A 13 49.32 -33.90 -19.84
N GLU A 14 49.55 -34.88 -18.97
CA GLU A 14 48.81 -36.14 -18.96
C GLU A 14 47.32 -35.82 -18.71
N ALA A 15 46.45 -36.24 -19.63
CA ALA A 15 45.02 -36.16 -19.45
C ALA A 15 44.61 -37.09 -18.31
N VAL A 16 44.26 -36.52 -17.15
CA VAL A 16 43.67 -37.28 -16.04
C VAL A 16 42.28 -37.72 -16.49
N GLU A 17 42.13 -39.02 -16.75
CA GLU A 17 40.86 -39.65 -17.08
C GLU A 17 39.89 -39.47 -15.88
N LYS A 18 38.93 -38.55 -16.00
CA LYS A 18 37.94 -38.29 -14.94
C LYS A 18 37.07 -39.54 -14.74
N LYS A 19 37.16 -40.17 -13.57
CA LYS A 19 36.35 -41.34 -13.21
C LYS A 19 34.89 -40.93 -13.02
N VAL A 20 34.02 -41.43 -13.89
CA VAL A 20 32.56 -41.30 -13.76
C VAL A 20 32.05 -42.43 -12.88
N TYR A 21 31.40 -42.09 -11.76
CA TYR A 21 30.75 -43.04 -10.87
C TYR A 21 29.24 -43.00 -11.13
N LEU A 22 28.62 -44.13 -11.48
CA LEU A 22 27.18 -44.21 -11.78
C LEU A 22 26.37 -44.72 -10.59
N ARG A 23 27.00 -45.52 -9.72
CA ARG A 23 26.38 -46.09 -8.53
C ARG A 23 27.22 -45.74 -7.30
N LEU A 24 26.58 -45.72 -6.14
CA LEU A 24 27.25 -45.42 -4.87
C LEU A 24 28.44 -46.36 -4.62
N GLU A 25 28.29 -47.63 -4.99
CA GLU A 25 29.31 -48.69 -4.88
C GLU A 25 30.54 -48.44 -5.75
N ASP A 26 30.43 -47.58 -6.76
CA ASP A 26 31.55 -47.27 -7.64
C ASP A 26 32.47 -46.22 -6.97
N LEU A 27 32.00 -45.48 -5.96
CA LEU A 27 32.80 -44.47 -5.26
C LEU A 27 33.95 -45.10 -4.44
N PRO A 28 35.13 -44.45 -4.41
CA PRO A 28 36.23 -44.89 -3.58
C PRO A 28 35.79 -44.92 -2.11
N SER A 29 36.18 -45.97 -1.41
CA SER A 29 35.81 -46.19 -0.01
C SER A 29 34.31 -46.46 0.23
N VAL A 30 33.50 -46.77 -0.80
CA VAL A 30 32.09 -47.20 -0.64
C VAL A 30 31.92 -48.65 -1.10
N GLY A 31 31.72 -49.58 -0.17
CA GLY A 31 31.31 -50.95 -0.48
C GLY A 31 29.80 -51.13 -0.37
N ASN A 32 29.28 -52.31 -0.75
CA ASN A 32 27.85 -52.63 -0.72
C ASN A 32 27.16 -52.28 0.62
N ALA A 33 27.80 -52.58 1.76
CA ALA A 33 27.26 -52.29 3.09
C ALA A 33 27.19 -50.77 3.38
N THR A 34 28.16 -49.99 2.90
CA THR A 34 28.15 -48.53 3.03
C THR A 34 27.11 -47.91 2.10
N ALA A 35 27.00 -48.39 0.85
CA ALA A 35 25.99 -47.95 -0.09
C ALA A 35 24.56 -48.21 0.43
N GLN A 36 24.32 -49.35 1.08
CA GLN A 36 23.02 -49.65 1.69
C GLN A 36 22.69 -48.68 2.82
N LYS A 37 23.64 -48.38 3.72
CA LYS A 37 23.45 -47.37 4.76
C LYS A 37 23.15 -45.98 4.20
N LEU A 38 23.86 -45.58 3.14
CA LEU A 38 23.62 -44.31 2.46
C LEU A 38 22.19 -44.24 1.88
N ARG A 39 21.70 -45.33 1.29
CA ARG A 39 20.31 -45.43 0.81
C ARG A 39 19.28 -45.34 1.94
N GLU A 40 19.55 -45.99 3.07
CA GLU A 40 18.66 -45.97 4.24
C GLU A 40 18.48 -44.57 4.84
N ILE A 41 19.50 -43.72 4.76
CA ILE A 41 19.43 -42.32 5.20
C ILE A 41 19.02 -41.33 4.09
N GLY A 42 18.58 -41.85 2.93
CA GLY A 42 18.00 -41.04 1.86
C GLY A 42 18.98 -40.60 0.76
N TYR A 43 20.25 -41.02 0.79
CA TYR A 43 21.21 -40.76 -0.29
C TYR A 43 21.28 -41.95 -1.24
N SER A 44 20.42 -41.96 -2.25
CA SER A 44 20.37 -43.04 -3.26
C SER A 44 21.17 -42.75 -4.53
N THR A 45 21.68 -41.51 -4.71
CA THR A 45 22.43 -41.09 -5.91
C THR A 45 23.71 -40.32 -5.54
N ILE A 46 24.64 -40.24 -6.49
CA ILE A 46 25.91 -39.50 -6.32
C ILE A 46 25.63 -38.00 -6.12
N GLU A 47 24.63 -37.46 -6.80
CA GLU A 47 24.20 -36.06 -6.70
C GLU A 47 23.67 -35.72 -5.32
N ALA A 48 22.79 -36.58 -4.77
CA ALA A 48 22.28 -36.40 -3.43
C ALA A 48 23.44 -36.42 -2.41
N LEU A 49 24.39 -37.34 -2.60
CA LEU A 49 25.54 -37.51 -1.71
C LEU A 49 26.51 -36.32 -1.75
N ALA A 50 26.69 -35.67 -2.89
CA ALA A 50 27.58 -34.52 -3.01
C ALA A 50 27.06 -33.25 -2.31
N THR A 51 25.74 -33.18 -2.10
CA THR A 51 25.10 -32.12 -1.31
C THR A 51 25.10 -32.40 0.19
N ALA A 52 25.47 -33.62 0.60
CA ALA A 52 25.50 -34.02 2.01
C ALA A 52 26.64 -33.33 2.79
N THR A 53 26.47 -33.33 4.11
CA THR A 53 27.46 -32.89 5.09
C THR A 53 28.11 -34.07 5.79
N VAL A 54 29.34 -33.87 6.30
CA VAL A 54 30.08 -34.92 7.03
C VAL A 54 29.29 -35.39 8.26
N SER A 55 28.62 -34.46 8.96
CA SER A 55 27.84 -34.75 10.16
C SER A 55 26.62 -35.66 9.89
N GLU A 56 25.95 -35.50 8.75
CA GLU A 56 24.81 -36.34 8.36
C GLU A 56 25.23 -37.81 8.16
N LEU A 57 26.35 -38.03 7.46
CA LEU A 57 26.90 -39.37 7.25
C LEU A 57 27.48 -39.94 8.54
N ALA A 58 28.09 -39.10 9.39
CA ALA A 58 28.61 -39.51 10.69
C ALA A 58 27.52 -40.01 11.64
N ALA A 59 26.37 -39.33 11.66
CA ALA A 59 25.20 -39.75 12.42
C ALA A 59 24.67 -41.15 12.00
N ALA A 60 24.92 -41.55 10.74
CA ALA A 60 24.57 -42.87 10.21
C ALA A 60 25.64 -43.96 10.51
N GLY A 61 26.63 -43.65 11.34
CA GLY A 61 27.70 -44.56 11.72
C GLY A 61 28.78 -44.75 10.65
N ILE A 62 28.95 -43.76 9.76
CA ILE A 62 30.10 -43.68 8.83
C ILE A 62 31.17 -42.81 9.47
N GLY A 63 32.37 -43.33 9.73
CA GLY A 63 33.43 -42.53 10.38
C GLY A 63 33.71 -41.21 9.64
N GLU A 64 33.88 -40.11 10.38
CA GLU A 64 33.96 -38.74 9.82
C GLU A 64 34.97 -38.59 8.69
N LYS A 65 36.17 -39.18 8.83
CA LYS A 65 37.19 -39.18 7.79
C LYS A 65 36.69 -39.83 6.49
N ARG A 66 36.01 -40.97 6.60
CA ARG A 66 35.44 -41.70 5.47
C ARG A 66 34.25 -40.95 4.86
N ALA A 67 33.42 -40.31 5.68
CA ALA A 67 32.34 -39.46 5.21
C ALA A 67 32.86 -38.27 4.38
N ALA A 68 33.93 -37.61 4.84
CA ALA A 68 34.57 -36.53 4.09
C ALA A 68 35.15 -37.01 2.75
N GLU A 69 35.82 -38.16 2.72
CA GLU A 69 36.36 -38.76 1.48
C GLU A 69 35.24 -39.09 0.47
N ILE A 70 34.14 -39.69 0.94
CA ILE A 70 32.97 -40.05 0.12
C ILE A 70 32.31 -38.80 -0.49
N ILE A 71 32.09 -37.76 0.33
CA ILE A 71 31.48 -36.50 -0.14
C ILE A 71 32.40 -35.80 -1.14
N SER A 72 33.71 -35.78 -0.90
CA SER A 72 34.68 -35.19 -1.82
C SER A 72 34.67 -35.90 -3.17
N ALA A 73 34.71 -37.24 -3.17
CA ALA A 73 34.65 -38.04 -4.39
C ALA A 73 33.34 -37.85 -5.16
N ALA A 74 32.20 -37.73 -4.45
CA ALA A 74 30.91 -37.43 -5.06
C ALA A 74 30.88 -36.03 -5.70
N ARG A 75 31.47 -35.02 -5.05
CA ARG A 75 31.57 -33.65 -5.59
C ARG A 75 32.46 -33.56 -6.82
N GLU A 76 33.61 -34.24 -6.79
CA GLU A 76 34.53 -34.32 -7.93
C GLU A 76 33.87 -35.03 -9.14
N ALA A 77 33.03 -36.03 -8.89
CA ALA A 77 32.30 -36.75 -9.93
C ALA A 77 31.22 -35.90 -10.64
N ILE A 78 30.69 -34.88 -9.96
CA ILE A 78 29.65 -33.97 -10.47
C ILE A 78 30.24 -32.75 -11.17
N GLU A 79 31.57 -32.58 -11.13
CA GLU A 79 32.22 -31.45 -11.75
C GLU A 79 31.88 -31.40 -13.26
N VAL A 80 31.14 -30.35 -13.62
CA VAL A 80 30.38 -30.18 -14.87
C VAL A 80 31.16 -30.68 -16.08
N SER A 81 30.69 -31.79 -16.66
CA SER A 81 31.16 -32.29 -17.94
C SER A 81 30.66 -31.35 -19.04
N TRP A 82 31.56 -30.96 -19.95
CA TRP A 82 31.14 -30.33 -21.20
C TRP A 82 30.32 -31.36 -22.00
N VAL A 83 29.02 -31.12 -22.12
CA VAL A 83 28.13 -31.94 -22.95
C VAL A 83 27.88 -31.25 -24.28
N THR A 84 27.81 -32.03 -25.35
CA THR A 84 27.42 -31.51 -26.67
C THR A 84 25.92 -31.18 -26.69
N ALA A 85 25.51 -30.29 -27.59
CA ALA A 85 24.09 -29.93 -27.75
C ALA A 85 23.20 -31.16 -28.05
N LYS A 86 23.75 -32.19 -28.70
CA LYS A 86 23.05 -33.44 -29.03
C LYS A 86 22.79 -34.29 -27.78
N GLU A 87 23.80 -34.47 -26.93
CA GLU A 87 23.68 -35.23 -25.68
C GLU A 87 22.71 -34.53 -24.72
N LEU A 88 22.78 -33.20 -24.62
CA LEU A 88 21.82 -32.43 -23.84
C LEU A 88 20.38 -32.60 -24.35
N ALA A 89 20.18 -32.64 -25.67
CA ALA A 89 18.86 -32.87 -26.26
C ALA A 89 18.32 -34.28 -25.98
N GLU A 90 19.18 -35.29 -25.92
CA GLU A 90 18.79 -36.66 -25.54
C GLU A 90 18.46 -36.76 -24.05
N LEU A 91 19.24 -36.13 -23.17
CA LEU A 91 18.96 -36.03 -21.73
C LEU A 91 17.62 -35.33 -21.47
N LYS A 92 17.27 -34.30 -22.25
CA LYS A 92 15.98 -33.61 -22.12
C LYS A 92 14.75 -34.46 -22.50
N LYS A 93 14.91 -35.58 -23.20
CA LYS A 93 13.78 -36.45 -23.57
C LYS A 93 13.18 -37.20 -22.37
N THR A 94 13.96 -37.40 -21.31
CA THR A 94 13.52 -38.13 -20.10
C THR A 94 12.98 -37.22 -19.00
N VAL A 95 12.97 -35.90 -19.22
CA VAL A 95 12.46 -34.91 -18.26
C VAL A 95 10.93 -35.06 -18.13
N GLY A 96 10.48 -35.45 -16.94
CA GLY A 96 9.06 -35.50 -16.59
C GLY A 96 8.49 -34.11 -16.32
N ARG A 97 7.16 -33.99 -16.33
CA ARG A 97 6.44 -32.75 -15.98
C ARG A 97 5.48 -33.00 -14.82
N ILE A 98 5.46 -32.08 -13.86
CA ILE A 98 4.53 -32.07 -12.72
C ILE A 98 3.37 -31.15 -13.06
N THR A 99 2.14 -31.64 -12.99
CA THR A 99 0.93 -30.81 -13.17
C THR A 99 0.80 -29.79 -12.04
N THR A 100 0.35 -28.58 -12.38
CA THR A 100 0.02 -27.52 -11.42
C THR A 100 -1.38 -27.69 -10.82
N GLY A 101 -2.15 -28.69 -11.25
CA GLY A 101 -3.58 -28.86 -10.92
C GLY A 101 -4.52 -27.97 -11.75
N SER A 102 -3.97 -27.07 -12.58
CA SER A 102 -4.75 -26.22 -13.50
C SER A 102 -4.41 -26.55 -14.95
N LYS A 103 -5.39 -27.09 -15.69
CA LYS A 103 -5.21 -27.46 -17.11
C LYS A 103 -4.79 -26.28 -17.98
N SER A 104 -5.31 -25.09 -17.68
CA SER A 104 -5.00 -23.86 -18.42
C SER A 104 -3.56 -23.41 -18.16
N LEU A 105 -3.11 -23.49 -16.91
CA LEU A 105 -1.75 -23.11 -16.54
C LEU A 105 -0.74 -24.13 -17.07
N ASP A 106 -1.04 -25.43 -16.96
CA ASP A 106 -0.21 -26.49 -17.53
C ASP A 106 -0.03 -26.29 -19.02
N LYS A 107 -1.10 -26.02 -19.77
CA LYS A 107 -1.01 -25.72 -21.21
C LYS A 107 -0.13 -24.51 -21.51
N LEU A 108 -0.23 -23.45 -20.69
CA LEU A 108 0.56 -22.23 -20.85
C LEU A 108 2.06 -22.46 -20.67
N ILE A 109 2.46 -23.30 -19.70
CA ILE A 109 3.87 -23.60 -19.39
C ILE A 109 4.40 -24.85 -20.13
N GLY A 110 3.70 -25.31 -21.16
CA GLY A 110 4.15 -26.41 -22.03
C GLY A 110 3.82 -27.83 -21.54
N GLY A 111 2.85 -27.98 -20.63
CA GLY A 111 2.34 -29.26 -20.13
C GLY A 111 2.61 -29.52 -18.64
N GLY A 112 2.96 -28.50 -17.86
CA GLY A 112 3.33 -28.61 -16.45
C GLY A 112 4.79 -28.21 -16.17
N VAL A 113 5.14 -28.17 -14.89
CA VAL A 113 6.47 -27.76 -14.39
C VAL A 113 7.50 -28.85 -14.69
N GLU A 114 8.58 -28.52 -15.39
CA GLU A 114 9.63 -29.48 -15.76
C GLU A 114 10.42 -29.95 -14.53
N THR A 115 10.51 -31.27 -14.35
CA THR A 115 11.41 -31.88 -13.35
C THR A 115 12.87 -31.62 -13.71
N GLN A 116 13.78 -31.70 -12.73
CA GLN A 116 15.22 -31.47 -12.95
C GLN A 116 15.54 -30.06 -13.51
N SER A 117 14.62 -29.11 -13.34
CA SER A 117 14.76 -27.72 -13.76
C SER A 117 14.33 -26.79 -12.64
N ILE A 118 14.91 -25.59 -12.59
CA ILE A 118 14.38 -24.50 -11.77
C ILE A 118 13.38 -23.74 -12.63
N THR A 119 12.09 -23.87 -12.32
CA THR A 119 11.04 -23.06 -12.92
C THR A 119 10.79 -21.83 -12.04
N GLU A 120 11.23 -20.66 -12.51
CA GLU A 120 11.00 -19.39 -11.82
C GLU A 120 9.77 -18.68 -12.37
N PHE A 121 8.88 -18.24 -11.48
CA PHE A 121 7.79 -17.34 -11.81
C PHE A 121 8.22 -15.92 -11.46
N PHE A 122 8.58 -15.12 -12.46
CA PHE A 122 8.75 -13.69 -12.29
C PHE A 122 7.52 -12.97 -12.86
N GLY A 123 6.88 -12.14 -12.03
CA GLY A 123 5.97 -11.11 -12.53
C GLY A 123 6.80 -9.88 -12.90
N GLU A 124 6.47 -9.19 -13.99
CA GLU A 124 7.10 -7.89 -14.28
C GLU A 124 6.92 -6.92 -13.08
N TYR A 125 8.05 -6.42 -12.58
CA TYR A 125 8.08 -5.23 -11.74
C TYR A 125 7.81 -4.02 -12.64
N GLY A 126 6.75 -3.24 -12.35
CA GLY A 126 6.11 -2.36 -13.34
C GLY A 126 4.68 -2.77 -13.71
N SER A 127 4.14 -3.79 -13.03
CA SER A 127 2.76 -4.32 -13.11
C SER A 127 1.63 -3.34 -12.74
N GLY A 128 1.89 -2.04 -12.81
CA GLY A 128 0.84 -1.02 -12.80
C GLY A 128 0.48 -0.46 -11.43
N LYS A 129 1.47 -0.01 -10.65
CA LYS A 129 1.23 0.63 -9.34
C LYS A 129 1.76 2.05 -9.23
N CYS A 130 2.35 2.59 -10.29
CA CYS A 130 2.95 3.92 -10.28
C CYS A 130 1.87 5.02 -10.38
N VAL A 131 1.99 6.02 -9.53
CA VAL A 131 1.14 7.21 -9.49
C VAL A 131 2.00 8.46 -9.56
N ALA A 132 1.40 9.60 -9.88
CA ALA A 132 2.12 10.87 -9.89
C ALA A 132 2.69 11.19 -8.50
N LYS A 133 3.87 11.80 -8.46
CA LYS A 133 4.62 12.12 -7.23
C LYS A 133 3.84 12.94 -6.18
N GLY A 134 2.91 13.80 -6.63
CA GLY A 134 2.05 14.60 -5.75
C GLY A 134 0.80 13.87 -5.23
N THR A 135 0.61 12.60 -5.56
CA THR A 135 -0.56 11.82 -5.13
C THR A 135 -0.52 11.60 -3.64
N TYR A 136 -1.58 12.01 -2.93
CA TYR A 136 -1.72 11.74 -1.50
C TYR A 136 -1.98 10.25 -1.27
N VAL A 137 -1.18 9.66 -0.38
CA VAL A 137 -1.28 8.25 0.00
C VAL A 137 -1.49 8.16 1.49
N ALA A 138 -2.43 7.30 1.88
CA ALA A 138 -2.59 6.90 3.27
C ALA A 138 -1.76 5.64 3.55
N TYR A 139 -0.90 5.72 4.56
CA TYR A 139 -0.07 4.61 5.00
C TYR A 139 0.04 4.62 6.52
N MET A 140 0.59 3.55 7.09
CA MET A 140 0.74 3.40 8.52
C MET A 140 2.19 3.13 8.91
N ASN A 141 2.60 3.70 10.04
CA ASN A 141 3.78 3.30 10.77
C ASN A 141 3.36 2.73 12.12
N PRO A 142 3.77 1.49 12.40
CA PRO A 142 2.92 0.39 12.85
C PRO A 142 1.47 0.81 13.12
N ASP A 143 1.16 1.57 14.17
CA ASP A 143 -0.21 1.86 14.57
C ASP A 143 -0.75 3.24 14.13
N LYS A 144 0.09 4.13 13.61
CA LYS A 144 -0.28 5.49 13.23
C LYS A 144 -0.51 5.62 11.73
N ILE A 145 -1.66 6.13 11.36
CA ILE A 145 -2.00 6.55 10.01
C ILE A 145 -1.39 7.92 9.73
N HIS A 146 -0.78 8.01 8.55
CA HIS A 146 -0.28 9.22 7.93
C HIS A 146 -0.94 9.41 6.56
N VAL A 147 -1.16 10.67 6.16
CA VAL A 147 -1.71 11.05 4.86
C VAL A 147 -0.88 12.19 4.29
N GLU A 148 -0.08 11.90 3.28
CA GLU A 148 0.84 12.87 2.66
C GLU A 148 1.14 12.49 1.20
N PRO A 149 1.72 13.41 0.40
CA PRO A 149 2.15 13.11 -0.96
C PRO A 149 3.18 11.96 -1.00
N ILE A 150 3.04 11.05 -1.96
CA ILE A 150 3.94 9.89 -2.09
C ILE A 150 5.40 10.29 -2.25
N GLU A 151 5.69 11.46 -2.85
CA GLU A 151 7.05 12.01 -2.91
C GLU A 151 7.64 12.35 -1.54
N SER A 152 6.84 12.90 -0.64
CA SER A 152 7.28 13.23 0.72
C SER A 152 7.62 11.96 1.50
N ILE A 153 6.84 10.90 1.30
CA ILE A 153 7.12 9.56 1.84
C ILE A 153 8.44 9.03 1.27
N TYR A 154 8.61 9.08 -0.06
CA TYR A 154 9.82 8.60 -0.73
C TYR A 154 11.07 9.30 -0.23
N GLU A 155 11.10 10.64 -0.20
CA GLU A 155 12.27 11.41 0.23
C GLU A 155 12.59 11.17 1.71
N ARG A 156 11.58 11.02 2.58
CA ARG A 156 11.78 10.67 3.99
C ARG A 156 12.50 9.33 4.14
N TYR A 157 12.00 8.29 3.49
CA TYR A 157 12.57 6.95 3.63
C TYR A 157 13.88 6.78 2.84
N LYS A 158 14.07 7.52 1.75
CA LYS A 158 15.36 7.65 1.07
C LYS A 158 16.42 8.22 2.02
N ALA A 159 16.10 9.26 2.80
CA ALA A 159 17.05 9.84 3.75
C ALA A 159 17.45 8.85 4.85
N ILE A 160 16.58 7.91 5.21
CA ILE A 160 16.82 6.91 6.26
C ILE A 160 17.58 5.69 5.73
N TYR A 161 17.15 5.13 4.59
CA TYR A 161 17.62 3.83 4.12
C TYR A 161 18.51 3.89 2.87
N GLY A 162 18.63 5.06 2.24
CA GLY A 162 19.27 5.23 0.95
C GLY A 162 18.42 4.70 -0.21
N GLU A 163 18.68 5.21 -1.41
CA GLU A 163 18.11 4.68 -2.65
C GLU A 163 19.12 3.81 -3.40
N ARG A 164 18.63 2.80 -4.11
CA ARG A 164 19.45 1.90 -4.92
C ARG A 164 18.92 1.86 -6.34
N PRO A 165 19.79 1.81 -7.37
CA PRO A 165 19.37 1.56 -8.73
C PRO A 165 18.59 0.25 -8.83
N TYR A 166 17.47 0.26 -9.56
CA TYR A 166 16.64 -0.93 -9.78
C TYR A 166 15.86 -0.80 -11.08
N GLY A 167 16.16 -1.66 -12.06
CA GLY A 167 15.67 -1.50 -13.44
C GLY A 167 16.09 -0.13 -14.00
N ASP A 168 15.16 0.54 -14.67
CA ASP A 168 15.35 1.91 -15.20
C ASP A 168 15.05 3.01 -14.16
N GLY A 169 15.00 2.64 -12.87
CA GLY A 169 14.59 3.53 -11.78
C GLY A 169 15.38 3.31 -10.49
N TYR A 170 14.73 3.66 -9.39
CA TYR A 170 15.28 3.52 -8.04
C TYR A 170 14.29 2.82 -7.12
N ILE A 171 14.84 2.13 -6.13
CA ILE A 171 14.08 1.50 -5.07
C ILE A 171 14.63 1.91 -3.71
N ILE A 172 13.72 2.09 -2.75
CA ILE A 172 14.05 2.24 -1.33
C ILE A 172 13.43 1.08 -0.56
N PRO A 173 14.19 0.38 0.32
CA PRO A 173 13.59 -0.56 1.25
C PRO A 173 12.76 0.20 2.28
N LEU A 174 11.68 -0.42 2.73
CA LEU A 174 10.82 0.10 3.79
C LEU A 174 10.84 -0.89 4.95
N LYS A 175 10.79 -0.37 6.18
CA LYS A 175 10.56 -1.15 7.40
C LYS A 175 9.43 -0.50 8.17
N ASP A 176 8.57 -1.33 8.77
CA ASP A 176 7.46 -0.88 9.61
C ASP A 176 6.52 0.11 8.90
N VAL A 177 6.39 -0.01 7.58
CA VAL A 177 5.45 0.74 6.75
C VAL A 177 4.36 -0.22 6.27
N ARG A 178 3.11 0.12 6.53
CA ARG A 178 1.95 -0.62 6.01
C ARG A 178 1.09 0.26 5.13
N VAL A 179 0.49 -0.31 4.10
CA VAL A 179 -0.42 0.38 3.16
C VAL A 179 -1.75 -0.33 3.11
N PHE A 180 -2.83 0.42 2.87
CA PHE A 180 -4.17 -0.16 2.77
C PHE A 180 -4.34 -0.88 1.43
N SER A 181 -4.66 -2.16 1.49
CA SER A 181 -4.91 -3.00 0.31
C SER A 181 -6.22 -3.77 0.47
N LEU A 182 -6.86 -4.10 -0.65
CA LEU A 182 -8.00 -5.01 -0.66
C LEU A 182 -7.52 -6.45 -0.46
N THR A 183 -8.08 -7.13 0.53
CA THR A 183 -7.91 -8.55 0.83
C THR A 183 -9.28 -9.25 0.83
N ASP A 184 -9.28 -10.57 1.05
CA ASP A 184 -10.47 -11.38 1.30
C ASP A 184 -11.31 -10.89 2.50
N LYS A 185 -10.65 -10.28 3.49
CA LYS A 185 -11.27 -9.70 4.69
C LYS A 185 -11.67 -8.22 4.53
N GLY A 186 -11.52 -7.65 3.33
CA GLY A 186 -11.80 -6.25 3.03
C GLY A 186 -10.55 -5.40 2.95
N VAL A 187 -10.65 -4.10 3.23
CA VAL A 187 -9.49 -3.20 3.15
C VAL A 187 -8.68 -3.31 4.44
N MET A 188 -7.48 -3.89 4.36
CA MET A 188 -6.59 -4.14 5.49
C MET A 188 -5.21 -3.50 5.26
N PRO A 189 -4.49 -3.10 6.33
CA PRO A 189 -3.11 -2.68 6.22
C PRO A 189 -2.20 -3.90 5.95
N ILE A 190 -1.38 -3.80 4.91
CA ILE A 190 -0.39 -4.81 4.51
C ILE A 190 1.00 -4.18 4.53
N GLU A 191 2.00 -4.94 4.97
CA GLU A 191 3.40 -4.52 4.95
C GLU A 191 3.88 -4.17 3.54
N ALA A 192 4.40 -2.95 3.40
CA ALA A 192 5.10 -2.50 2.21
C ALA A 192 6.60 -2.70 2.42
N LYS A 193 7.22 -3.51 1.56
CA LYS A 193 8.65 -3.84 1.66
C LYS A 193 9.56 -2.86 0.95
N PHE A 194 9.05 -2.24 -0.12
CA PHE A 194 9.82 -1.35 -0.97
C PHE A 194 8.93 -0.25 -1.54
N MET A 195 9.53 0.90 -1.84
CA MET A 195 8.93 1.93 -2.66
C MET A 195 9.80 2.17 -3.90
N TYR A 196 9.16 2.29 -5.05
CA TYR A 196 9.81 2.44 -6.35
C TYR A 196 9.60 3.85 -6.89
N ARG A 197 10.64 4.40 -7.52
CA ARG A 197 10.59 5.64 -8.29
C ARG A 197 11.11 5.37 -9.69
N GLY A 198 10.32 5.74 -10.69
CA GLY A 198 10.69 5.69 -12.10
C GLY A 198 10.08 6.85 -12.86
N TRP A 199 10.38 6.92 -14.15
CA TRP A 199 9.89 7.96 -15.04
C TRP A 199 8.87 7.39 -16.03
N ALA A 200 7.90 8.20 -16.39
CA ALA A 200 6.89 7.85 -17.38
C ALA A 200 6.70 9.03 -18.32
N GLU A 201 6.71 8.77 -19.63
CA GLU A 201 6.51 9.79 -20.67
C GLU A 201 5.11 10.39 -20.62
N LYS A 202 4.12 9.59 -20.20
CA LYS A 202 2.71 9.97 -20.15
C LYS A 202 2.06 9.48 -18.87
N LEU A 203 1.16 10.31 -18.34
CA LEU A 203 0.25 9.96 -17.27
C LEU A 203 -1.20 10.04 -17.78
N ILE A 204 -2.05 9.17 -17.24
CA ILE A 204 -3.51 9.20 -17.41
C ILE A 204 -4.09 9.91 -16.19
N GLU A 205 -4.83 10.99 -16.43
CA GLU A 205 -5.65 11.63 -15.40
C GLU A 205 -7.04 10.99 -15.41
N ILE A 206 -7.39 10.36 -14.30
CA ILE A 206 -8.67 9.68 -14.09
C ILE A 206 -9.48 10.54 -13.13
N ARG A 207 -10.66 10.97 -13.58
CA ARG A 207 -11.60 11.73 -12.76
C ARG A 207 -12.92 10.97 -12.65
N THR A 208 -13.36 10.70 -11.42
CA THR A 208 -14.67 10.07 -11.19
C THR A 208 -15.77 11.12 -11.16
N GLU A 209 -17.02 10.73 -11.41
CA GLU A 209 -18.19 11.61 -11.26
C GLU A 209 -18.33 12.15 -9.82
N ARG A 210 -17.86 11.35 -8.85
CA ARG A 210 -17.76 11.72 -7.43
C ARG A 210 -16.50 12.51 -7.12
N GLY A 211 -15.79 13.05 -8.12
CA GLY A 211 -14.72 14.03 -7.94
C GLY A 211 -13.40 13.48 -7.39
N ARG A 212 -13.21 12.16 -7.36
CA ARG A 212 -11.88 11.60 -7.08
C ARG A 212 -11.00 11.79 -8.31
N GLU A 213 -9.77 12.23 -8.10
CA GLU A 213 -8.76 12.35 -9.13
C GLU A 213 -7.60 11.39 -8.84
N LEU A 214 -7.10 10.72 -9.87
CA LEU A 214 -5.90 9.91 -9.82
C LEU A 214 -5.08 10.15 -11.08
N LYS A 215 -3.81 10.51 -10.92
CA LYS A 215 -2.83 10.59 -12.00
C LYS A 215 -1.92 9.39 -11.93
N ALA A 216 -1.97 8.52 -12.93
CA ALA A 216 -1.27 7.24 -12.91
C ALA A 216 -0.67 6.89 -14.27
N THR A 217 0.28 5.96 -14.29
CA THR A 217 0.84 5.46 -15.56
C THR A 217 -0.23 4.71 -16.37
N PRO A 218 -0.14 4.64 -17.71
CA PRO A 218 -1.11 3.90 -18.52
C PRO A 218 -1.27 2.42 -18.11
N THR A 219 -0.20 1.80 -17.63
CA THR A 219 -0.19 0.42 -17.14
C THR A 219 -0.79 0.25 -15.75
N HIS A 220 -1.12 1.34 -15.04
CA HIS A 220 -1.64 1.28 -13.67
C HIS A 220 -2.96 0.53 -13.60
N LYS A 221 -3.07 -0.51 -12.78
CA LYS A 221 -4.28 -1.36 -12.73
C LYS A 221 -5.24 -0.87 -11.65
N LEU A 222 -6.49 -0.71 -12.05
CA LEU A 222 -7.61 -0.38 -11.18
C LEU A 222 -8.62 -1.51 -11.18
N LEU A 223 -9.19 -1.78 -10.00
CA LEU A 223 -10.24 -2.77 -9.87
C LEU A 223 -11.54 -2.19 -10.42
N THR A 224 -12.21 -2.94 -11.29
CA THR A 224 -13.47 -2.59 -11.95
C THR A 224 -14.43 -3.78 -11.92
N ILE A 225 -15.63 -3.59 -12.47
CA ILE A 225 -16.57 -4.66 -12.75
C ILE A 225 -16.71 -4.76 -14.27
N ASN A 226 -16.44 -5.94 -14.83
CA ASN A 226 -16.57 -6.18 -16.27
C ASN A 226 -18.05 -6.27 -16.70
N SER A 227 -18.27 -6.40 -18.02
CA SER A 227 -19.61 -6.54 -18.60
C SER A 227 -20.40 -7.73 -18.03
N ASP A 228 -19.71 -8.77 -17.57
CA ASP A 228 -20.32 -10.00 -17.04
C ASP A 228 -20.69 -9.89 -15.55
N GLY A 229 -20.44 -8.72 -14.95
CA GLY A 229 -20.70 -8.48 -13.53
C GLY A 229 -19.69 -9.21 -12.64
N GLU A 230 -18.44 -9.33 -13.06
CA GLU A 230 -17.34 -9.90 -12.28
C GLU A 230 -16.28 -8.84 -11.97
N LEU A 231 -15.61 -9.00 -10.83
CA LEU A 231 -14.46 -8.17 -10.48
C LEU A 231 -13.30 -8.46 -11.43
N SER A 232 -12.72 -7.42 -12.00
CA SER A 232 -11.57 -7.53 -12.88
C SER A 232 -10.62 -6.34 -12.71
N TRP A 233 -9.36 -6.54 -13.11
CA TRP A 233 -8.37 -5.47 -13.11
C TRP A 233 -8.23 -4.90 -14.52
N ILE A 234 -8.35 -3.58 -14.65
CA ILE A 234 -8.19 -2.86 -15.92
C ILE A 234 -7.04 -1.87 -15.81
N GLU A 235 -6.22 -1.77 -16.85
CA GLU A 235 -5.18 -0.74 -16.95
C GLU A 235 -5.80 0.65 -17.15
N ALA A 236 -5.19 1.67 -16.55
CA ALA A 236 -5.62 3.05 -16.61
C ALA A 236 -5.75 3.56 -18.06
N GLY A 237 -4.82 3.17 -18.94
CA GLY A 237 -4.86 3.53 -20.35
C GLY A 237 -6.00 2.89 -21.15
N LYS A 238 -6.65 1.86 -20.60
CA LYS A 238 -7.80 1.16 -21.20
C LYS A 238 -9.15 1.62 -20.64
N LEU A 239 -9.16 2.49 -19.62
CA LEU A 239 -10.38 3.05 -19.06
C LEU A 239 -11.13 3.90 -20.08
N ARG A 240 -12.47 3.85 -19.99
CA ARG A 240 -13.37 4.73 -20.74
C ARG A 240 -14.27 5.48 -19.76
N ALA A 241 -14.78 6.63 -20.18
CA ALA A 241 -15.75 7.38 -19.39
C ALA A 241 -16.97 6.48 -19.08
N GLY A 242 -17.43 6.53 -17.82
CA GLY A 242 -18.51 5.68 -17.33
C GLY A 242 -18.09 4.29 -16.81
N THR A 243 -16.81 3.89 -16.98
CA THR A 243 -16.31 2.65 -16.36
C THR A 243 -16.32 2.79 -14.82
N PRO A 244 -17.02 1.90 -14.09
CA PRO A 244 -17.00 1.93 -12.63
C PRO A 244 -15.62 1.51 -12.13
N ILE A 245 -15.06 2.22 -11.16
CA ILE A 245 -13.82 1.84 -10.48
C ILE A 245 -14.08 1.65 -9.00
N ALA A 246 -13.41 0.67 -8.39
CA ALA A 246 -13.53 0.41 -6.97
C ALA A 246 -12.88 1.52 -6.15
N VAL A 247 -13.54 1.87 -5.04
CA VAL A 247 -13.04 2.81 -4.04
C VAL A 247 -13.21 2.17 -2.66
N PRO A 248 -12.33 2.46 -1.69
CA PRO A 248 -12.49 1.93 -0.34
C PRO A 248 -13.76 2.52 0.29
N GLY A 249 -14.66 1.65 0.75
CA GLY A 249 -15.89 2.06 1.43
C GLY A 249 -15.65 2.53 2.88
N ARG A 250 -14.69 1.90 3.57
CA ARG A 250 -14.25 2.29 4.92
C ARG A 250 -12.78 1.97 5.09
N ILE A 251 -12.06 2.85 5.78
CA ILE A 251 -10.66 2.63 6.14
C ILE A 251 -10.60 2.45 7.66
N MET A 252 -10.16 1.27 8.10
CA MET A 252 -10.09 0.94 9.52
C MET A 252 -8.74 1.38 10.08
N ALA A 253 -8.76 2.08 11.21
CA ALA A 253 -7.56 2.26 12.01
C ALA A 253 -7.45 1.10 13.00
N GLU A 254 -6.24 0.61 13.21
CA GLU A 254 -5.96 -0.35 14.27
C GLU A 254 -5.76 0.42 15.58
N ASN A 255 -6.52 0.08 16.62
CA ASN A 255 -6.36 0.60 17.98
C ASN A 255 -6.27 2.14 18.08
N PRO A 256 -7.34 2.90 17.75
CA PRO A 256 -7.31 4.35 17.90
C PRO A 256 -7.00 4.73 19.35
N LYS A 257 -6.06 5.65 19.54
CA LYS A 257 -5.68 6.19 20.85
C LYS A 257 -6.09 7.65 20.93
N ASP A 258 -6.94 7.95 21.89
CA ASP A 258 -7.41 9.31 22.13
C ASP A 258 -6.36 10.06 22.96
N GLU A 259 -5.50 10.80 22.26
CA GLU A 259 -4.48 11.68 22.86
C GLU A 259 -5.02 13.09 23.18
N ILE A 260 -6.31 13.33 22.94
CA ILE A 260 -6.95 14.64 23.01
C ILE A 260 -8.38 14.55 23.55
N SER A 261 -8.83 15.58 24.25
CA SER A 261 -10.22 15.66 24.71
C SER A 261 -11.16 15.95 23.54
N LEU A 262 -12.44 15.58 23.69
CA LEU A 262 -13.47 15.86 22.69
C LEU A 262 -13.68 17.37 22.47
N ASP A 263 -13.60 18.17 23.55
CA ASP A 263 -13.67 19.63 23.47
C ASP A 263 -12.46 20.23 22.74
N ASP A 264 -11.24 19.73 23.00
CA ASP A 264 -10.03 20.16 22.31
C ASP A 264 -10.11 19.79 20.81
N ALA A 265 -10.69 18.63 20.47
CA ALA A 265 -10.92 18.21 19.09
C ALA A 265 -11.90 19.14 18.36
N TYR A 266 -13.04 19.47 19.00
CA TYR A 266 -13.99 20.45 18.46
C TYR A 266 -13.33 21.82 18.28
N PHE A 267 -12.57 22.29 19.27
CA PHE A 267 -11.86 23.57 19.20
C PHE A 267 -10.85 23.61 18.03
N ILE A 268 -10.11 22.54 17.79
CA ILE A 268 -9.21 22.44 16.62
C ILE A 268 -10.03 22.54 15.33
N GLY A 269 -11.15 21.82 15.22
CA GLY A 269 -12.03 21.90 14.05
C GLY A 269 -12.51 23.32 13.78
N LEU A 270 -12.97 24.01 14.82
CA LEU A 270 -13.43 25.39 14.74
C LEU A 270 -12.30 26.36 14.37
N PHE A 271 -11.09 26.18 14.93
CA PHE A 271 -9.94 27.01 14.57
C PHE A 271 -9.49 26.78 13.12
N ILE A 272 -9.54 25.55 12.61
CA ILE A 272 -9.23 25.30 11.20
C ILE A 272 -10.25 26.00 10.30
N ALA A 273 -11.53 26.01 10.65
CA ALA A 273 -12.55 26.73 9.90
C ALA A 273 -12.35 28.26 9.97
N GLU A 274 -12.39 28.83 11.17
CA GLU A 274 -12.59 30.27 11.39
C GLU A 274 -11.38 31.00 12.02
N GLY A 275 -10.30 30.26 12.30
CA GLY A 275 -9.10 30.77 12.93
C GLY A 275 -8.16 31.51 11.98
N THR A 276 -7.54 32.59 12.47
CA THR A 276 -6.45 33.31 11.81
C THR A 276 -5.27 33.47 12.76
N SER A 277 -4.05 33.55 12.23
CA SER A 277 -2.80 33.66 12.98
C SER A 277 -2.43 35.09 13.37
N ASN A 278 -2.98 36.11 12.69
CA ASN A 278 -2.61 37.51 12.93
C ASN A 278 -3.80 38.50 12.76
N PRO A 279 -4.33 39.10 13.85
CA PRO A 279 -4.07 38.71 15.23
C PRO A 279 -4.63 37.33 15.50
N LEU A 280 -3.96 36.53 16.34
CA LEU A 280 -4.41 35.17 16.64
C LEU A 280 -5.83 35.18 17.23
N SER A 281 -6.80 34.71 16.44
CA SER A 281 -8.21 34.85 16.79
C SER A 281 -9.09 33.83 16.06
N ILE A 282 -10.30 33.64 16.57
CA ILE A 282 -11.41 32.96 15.88
C ILE A 282 -12.52 33.99 15.70
N SER A 283 -13.10 34.06 14.51
CA SER A 283 -14.26 34.93 14.24
C SER A 283 -15.53 34.10 14.09
N THR A 284 -16.67 34.61 14.56
CA THR A 284 -17.96 33.94 14.36
C THR A 284 -19.11 34.93 14.46
N GLY A 285 -20.14 34.77 13.63
CA GLY A 285 -21.41 35.50 13.78
C GLY A 285 -22.36 34.90 14.82
N SER A 286 -22.01 33.77 15.44
CA SER A 286 -22.90 33.07 16.37
C SER A 286 -22.58 33.40 17.83
N GLN A 287 -23.61 33.87 18.55
CA GLN A 287 -23.54 34.04 20.01
C GLN A 287 -23.30 32.71 20.73
N LEU A 288 -23.90 31.62 20.26
CA LEU A 288 -23.74 30.30 20.88
C LEU A 288 -22.29 29.79 20.76
N LEU A 289 -21.65 29.95 19.60
CA LEU A 289 -20.24 29.58 19.44
C LEU A 289 -19.33 30.51 20.24
N ARG A 290 -19.62 31.81 20.26
CA ARG A 290 -18.90 32.79 21.08
C ARG A 290 -18.91 32.36 22.55
N ASP A 291 -20.10 32.10 23.11
CA ASP A 291 -20.25 31.77 24.53
C ASP A 291 -19.61 30.43 24.88
N TRP A 292 -19.75 29.43 24.01
CA TRP A 292 -19.06 28.15 24.17
C TRP A 292 -17.53 28.33 24.14
N LEU A 293 -17.00 29.13 23.22
CA LEU A 293 -15.56 29.36 23.09
C LEU A 293 -15.01 30.09 24.32
N ILE A 294 -15.71 31.08 24.87
CA ILE A 294 -15.32 31.77 26.10
C ILE A 294 -15.19 30.77 27.26
N GLU A 295 -16.22 29.95 27.46
CA GLU A 295 -16.24 28.98 28.55
C GLU A 295 -15.15 27.90 28.37
N TYR A 296 -14.99 27.40 27.14
CA TYR A 296 -13.90 26.47 26.82
C TYR A 296 -12.52 27.09 27.14
N LEU A 297 -12.26 28.34 26.72
CA LEU A 297 -10.97 28.99 26.96
C LEU A 297 -10.73 29.24 28.46
N ARG A 298 -11.77 29.60 29.21
CA ARG A 298 -11.71 29.76 30.67
C ARG A 298 -11.37 28.44 31.35
N ARG A 299 -12.11 27.37 31.07
CA ARG A 299 -11.88 26.05 31.71
C ARG A 299 -10.56 25.42 31.30
N ARG A 300 -10.22 25.48 30.01
CA ARG A 300 -9.07 24.76 29.45
C ARG A 300 -7.74 25.49 29.65
N PHE A 301 -7.74 26.82 29.60
CA PHE A 301 -6.52 27.64 29.61
C PHE A 301 -6.49 28.70 30.71
N GLY A 302 -7.54 28.84 31.52
CA GLY A 302 -7.54 29.74 32.67
C GLY A 302 -7.58 31.22 32.32
N PHE A 303 -8.10 31.60 31.14
CA PHE A 303 -8.22 33.01 30.77
C PHE A 303 -9.56 33.36 30.13
N ASN A 304 -10.02 34.60 30.37
CA ASN A 304 -11.12 35.20 29.63
C ASN A 304 -10.55 35.90 28.39
N PRO A 305 -11.02 35.57 27.16
CA PRO A 305 -10.54 36.22 25.94
C PRO A 305 -11.07 37.65 25.81
N THR A 306 -10.32 38.49 25.11
CA THR A 306 -10.83 39.78 24.62
C THR A 306 -11.70 39.54 23.41
N ILE A 307 -12.85 40.23 23.34
CA ILE A 307 -13.83 40.09 22.26
C ILE A 307 -14.00 41.44 21.59
N GLU A 308 -13.85 41.47 20.28
CA GLU A 308 -14.16 42.61 19.43
C GLU A 308 -15.44 42.31 18.64
N GLU A 309 -16.47 43.15 18.74
CA GLU A 309 -17.69 42.99 17.96
C GLU A 309 -17.76 44.07 16.87
N ARG A 310 -17.94 43.63 15.62
CA ARG A 310 -18.15 44.54 14.48
C ARG A 310 -19.17 43.92 13.52
N GLY A 311 -20.26 44.64 13.25
CA GLY A 311 -21.27 44.22 12.27
C GLY A 311 -21.91 42.86 12.58
N GLY A 312 -22.12 42.53 13.86
CA GLY A 312 -22.68 41.24 14.28
C GLY A 312 -21.71 40.06 14.23
N VAL A 313 -20.43 40.30 13.94
CA VAL A 313 -19.36 39.30 14.01
C VAL A 313 -18.53 39.53 15.27
N PHE A 314 -18.35 38.46 16.04
CA PHE A 314 -17.47 38.41 17.20
C PHE A 314 -16.10 37.90 16.78
N ARG A 315 -15.06 38.70 16.99
CA ARG A 315 -13.66 38.28 16.92
C ARG A 315 -13.15 38.01 18.33
N ILE A 316 -12.86 36.76 18.63
CA ILE A 316 -12.36 36.31 19.93
C ILE A 316 -10.84 36.17 19.84
N LEU A 317 -10.09 37.01 20.56
CA LEU A 317 -8.63 36.99 20.59
C LEU A 317 -8.12 35.83 21.47
N LEU A 318 -7.19 35.05 20.93
CA LEU A 318 -6.57 33.93 21.63
C LEU A 318 -5.18 34.32 22.15
N ARG A 319 -4.77 33.71 23.27
CA ARG A 319 -3.41 33.84 23.82
C ARG A 319 -2.49 32.76 23.26
N ARG A 320 -1.18 32.99 23.26
CA ARG A 320 -0.18 32.00 22.79
C ARG A 320 -0.25 30.65 23.51
N SER A 321 -0.82 30.58 24.72
CA SER A 321 -1.03 29.34 25.49
C SER A 321 -1.86 28.30 24.74
N VAL A 322 -2.73 28.70 23.81
CA VAL A 322 -3.51 27.76 22.98
C VAL A 322 -2.63 26.90 22.06
N ARG A 323 -1.35 27.26 21.86
CA ARG A 323 -0.35 26.45 21.15
C ARG A 323 -0.25 25.03 21.69
N ASN A 324 -0.49 24.81 22.98
CA ASN A 324 -0.48 23.46 23.57
C ASN A 324 -1.53 22.54 22.94
N VAL A 325 -2.63 23.09 22.39
CA VAL A 325 -3.67 22.35 21.68
C VAL A 325 -3.52 22.50 20.16
N LEU A 326 -3.29 23.70 19.64
CA LEU A 326 -3.25 23.97 18.20
C LEU A 326 -1.92 23.58 17.53
N GLY A 327 -0.82 23.51 18.28
CA GLY A 327 0.51 23.24 17.74
C GLY A 327 0.90 24.26 16.66
N GLU A 328 1.33 23.75 15.50
CA GLU A 328 1.76 24.55 14.34
C GLU A 328 0.61 25.33 13.68
N LEU A 329 -0.65 24.93 13.88
CA LEU A 329 -1.81 25.62 13.30
C LEU A 329 -1.89 27.10 13.67
N ILE A 330 -1.33 27.47 14.83
CA ILE A 330 -1.27 28.86 15.32
C ILE A 330 -0.58 29.82 14.34
N SER A 331 0.26 29.29 13.45
CA SER A 331 1.09 30.05 12.51
C SER A 331 0.69 29.84 11.05
N CYS A 332 -0.25 28.94 10.75
CA CYS A 332 -0.61 28.59 9.38
C CYS A 332 -1.47 29.66 8.70
N ARG A 333 -1.24 29.87 7.40
CA ARG A 333 -2.19 30.52 6.49
C ARG A 333 -3.29 29.53 6.06
N ALA A 334 -4.35 30.03 5.42
CA ALA A 334 -5.51 29.21 5.04
C ALA A 334 -5.14 28.03 4.12
N GLU A 335 -4.22 28.26 3.19
CA GLU A 335 -3.67 27.29 2.23
C GLU A 335 -2.72 26.26 2.87
N GLU A 336 -2.20 26.54 4.08
CA GLU A 336 -1.25 25.69 4.82
C GLU A 336 -1.93 24.86 5.91
N LYS A 337 -3.20 25.16 6.24
CA LYS A 337 -3.94 24.45 7.30
C LYS A 337 -3.97 22.93 7.03
N PHE A 338 -3.96 22.15 8.10
CA PHE A 338 -3.93 20.68 8.05
C PHE A 338 -4.62 20.08 9.28
N ILE A 339 -4.97 18.80 9.22
CA ILE A 339 -5.52 18.06 10.35
C ILE A 339 -4.36 17.48 11.19
N PRO A 340 -4.26 17.79 12.49
CA PRO A 340 -3.22 17.24 13.37
C PRO A 340 -3.29 15.70 13.48
N GLU A 341 -2.14 15.05 13.68
CA GLU A 341 -2.06 13.58 13.76
C GLU A 341 -2.94 12.98 14.86
N LYS A 342 -3.05 13.66 16.01
CA LYS A 342 -3.93 13.27 17.13
C LYS A 342 -5.42 13.22 16.77
N ILE A 343 -5.83 13.92 15.71
CA ILE A 343 -7.19 13.83 15.16
C ILE A 343 -7.25 12.72 14.10
N ILE A 344 -6.26 12.67 13.19
CA ILE A 344 -6.19 11.65 12.13
C ILE A 344 -6.20 10.23 12.72
N ASN A 345 -5.58 10.04 13.89
CA ASN A 345 -5.44 8.77 14.59
C ASN A 345 -6.42 8.57 15.76
N GLY A 346 -7.26 9.58 16.05
CA GLY A 346 -8.24 9.50 17.13
C GLY A 346 -9.36 8.49 16.88
N SER A 347 -10.16 8.25 17.90
CA SER A 347 -11.38 7.45 17.85
C SER A 347 -12.43 8.08 16.92
N GLY A 348 -13.48 7.32 16.63
CA GLY A 348 -14.62 7.84 15.87
C GLY A 348 -15.23 9.09 16.53
N ASP A 349 -15.19 9.19 17.85
CA ASP A 349 -15.76 10.33 18.59
C ASP A 349 -14.86 11.56 18.48
N VAL A 350 -13.54 11.42 18.64
CA VAL A 350 -12.59 12.52 18.38
C VAL A 350 -12.79 13.09 16.98
N ILE A 351 -12.94 12.22 15.97
CA ILE A 351 -13.23 12.63 14.59
C ILE A 351 -14.56 13.38 14.49
N ARG A 352 -15.63 12.86 15.10
CA ARG A 352 -16.96 13.49 15.05
C ARG A 352 -16.96 14.87 15.70
N TYR A 353 -16.30 15.03 16.85
CA TYR A 353 -16.17 16.32 17.52
C TYR A 353 -15.36 17.32 16.69
N PHE A 354 -14.24 16.87 16.11
CA PHE A 354 -13.46 17.68 15.17
C PHE A 354 -14.30 18.14 13.97
N LEU A 355 -15.00 17.23 13.30
CA LEU A 355 -15.84 17.55 12.15
C LEU A 355 -17.01 18.47 12.54
N ALA A 356 -17.57 18.32 13.74
CA ALA A 356 -18.61 19.21 14.24
C ALA A 356 -18.09 20.65 14.38
N GLY A 357 -16.93 20.83 15.03
CA GLY A 357 -16.31 22.15 15.17
C GLY A 357 -16.00 22.80 13.82
N TYR A 358 -15.50 22.02 12.87
CA TYR A 358 -15.26 22.51 11.50
C TYR A 358 -16.57 22.96 10.83
N LEU A 359 -17.61 22.12 10.86
CA LEU A 359 -18.88 22.38 10.16
C LEU A 359 -19.73 23.49 10.79
N ASP A 360 -19.58 23.72 12.09
CA ASP A 360 -20.19 24.85 12.77
C ASP A 360 -19.48 26.17 12.44
N GLY A 361 -18.20 26.13 12.07
CA GLY A 361 -17.47 27.28 11.52
C GLY A 361 -17.81 27.52 10.04
N ASP A 362 -17.25 26.68 9.17
CA ASP A 362 -17.18 26.91 7.71
C ASP A 362 -18.02 25.89 6.90
N GLY A 363 -18.88 25.12 7.57
CA GLY A 363 -19.72 24.12 6.92
C GLY A 363 -21.04 24.68 6.38
N TYR A 364 -21.43 24.30 5.17
CA TYR A 364 -22.79 24.50 4.67
C TYR A 364 -23.56 23.17 4.76
N ILE A 365 -24.68 23.16 5.50
CA ILE A 365 -25.51 21.95 5.67
C ILE A 365 -26.92 22.22 5.14
N SER A 366 -27.32 21.43 4.14
CA SER A 366 -28.61 21.53 3.44
C SER A 366 -28.98 20.14 2.88
N ASN A 367 -29.47 20.07 1.64
CA ASN A 367 -29.67 18.84 0.89
C ASN A 367 -28.34 18.12 0.56
N PHE A 368 -27.21 18.78 0.75
CA PHE A 368 -25.85 18.26 0.76
C PHE A 368 -25.08 18.93 1.90
N ILE A 369 -23.93 18.36 2.26
CA ILE A 369 -22.95 19.03 3.13
C ILE A 369 -21.83 19.52 2.22
N GLU A 370 -21.48 20.80 2.31
CA GLU A 370 -20.34 21.38 1.60
C GLU A 370 -19.34 21.94 2.62
N ILE A 371 -18.07 21.61 2.39
CA ILE A 371 -16.91 22.20 3.07
C ILE A 371 -16.03 22.82 1.99
N SER A 372 -15.60 24.06 2.16
CA SER A 372 -14.65 24.71 1.27
C SER A 372 -13.31 24.89 1.98
N THR A 373 -12.19 24.81 1.25
CA THR A 373 -10.87 25.16 1.79
C THR A 373 -9.90 25.54 0.69
N LYS A 374 -8.92 26.40 1.00
CA LYS A 374 -7.77 26.69 0.13
C LYS A 374 -6.67 25.62 0.23
N SER A 375 -6.66 24.83 1.30
CA SER A 375 -5.61 23.83 1.53
C SER A 375 -5.94 22.50 0.86
N CYS A 376 -5.15 22.14 -0.16
CA CYS A 376 -5.21 20.83 -0.81
C CYS A 376 -4.93 19.68 0.18
N LYS A 377 -3.99 19.90 1.11
CA LYS A 377 -3.64 18.96 2.17
C LYS A 377 -4.84 18.70 3.08
N LEU A 378 -5.49 19.76 3.56
CA LEU A 378 -6.68 19.67 4.41
C LEU A 378 -7.84 18.99 3.68
N ALA A 379 -8.10 19.32 2.42
CA ALA A 379 -9.15 18.69 1.62
C ALA A 379 -8.95 17.17 1.47
N SER A 380 -7.70 16.76 1.21
CA SER A 380 -7.32 15.34 1.12
C SER A 380 -7.46 14.63 2.47
N GLN A 381 -7.00 15.26 3.55
CA GLN A 381 -7.11 14.72 4.91
C GLN A 381 -8.57 14.61 5.38
N LEU A 382 -9.44 15.58 5.07
CA LEU A 382 -10.88 15.51 5.35
C LEU A 382 -11.54 14.33 4.64
N THR A 383 -11.21 14.11 3.37
CA THR A 383 -11.73 12.97 2.59
C THR A 383 -11.34 11.63 3.23
N TYR A 384 -10.10 11.52 3.70
CA TYR A 384 -9.64 10.34 4.41
C TYR A 384 -10.33 10.17 5.77
N LEU A 385 -10.49 11.26 6.52
CA LEU A 385 -11.14 11.26 7.83
C LEU A 385 -12.61 10.82 7.74
N LEU A 386 -13.33 11.29 6.72
CA LEU A 386 -14.70 10.85 6.42
C LEU A 386 -14.74 9.36 6.02
N SER A 387 -13.75 8.89 5.27
CA SER A 387 -13.62 7.47 4.92
C SER A 387 -13.42 6.58 6.15
N ARG A 388 -12.79 7.06 7.23
CA ARG A 388 -12.72 6.34 8.52
C ARG A 388 -14.10 6.17 9.18
N LEU A 389 -15.00 7.12 8.97
CA LEU A 389 -16.39 7.06 9.42
C LEU A 389 -17.32 6.33 8.42
N GLY A 390 -16.78 5.78 7.33
CA GLY A 390 -17.57 5.10 6.29
C GLY A 390 -18.40 6.07 5.45
N VAL A 391 -17.98 7.34 5.37
CA VAL A 391 -18.67 8.38 4.60
C VAL A 391 -17.85 8.71 3.37
N GLU A 392 -18.44 8.54 2.19
CA GLU A 392 -17.83 8.98 0.95
C GLU A 392 -18.10 10.46 0.72
N ALA A 393 -17.06 11.17 0.29
CA ALA A 393 -17.11 12.58 -0.04
C ALA A 393 -16.63 12.81 -1.48
N THR A 394 -17.19 13.84 -2.10
CA THR A 394 -16.87 14.28 -3.45
C THR A 394 -16.03 15.54 -3.39
N LEU A 395 -14.79 15.46 -3.87
CA LEU A 395 -13.89 16.61 -3.95
C LEU A 395 -14.03 17.29 -5.32
N ARG A 396 -14.20 18.61 -5.34
CA ARG A 396 -14.22 19.40 -6.57
C ARG A 396 -13.30 20.59 -6.41
N GLU A 397 -12.63 20.94 -7.48
CA GLU A 397 -11.84 22.16 -7.54
C GLU A 397 -12.67 23.28 -8.17
N LYS A 398 -12.52 24.49 -7.65
CA LYS A 398 -13.11 25.70 -8.20
C LYS A 398 -12.08 26.82 -8.16
N GLU A 399 -11.89 27.49 -9.28
CA GLU A 399 -11.13 28.73 -9.34
C GLU A 399 -12.09 29.92 -9.19
N VAL A 400 -11.75 30.87 -8.32
CA VAL A 400 -12.50 32.11 -8.11
C VAL A 400 -11.47 33.24 -8.02
N ASP A 401 -11.55 34.22 -8.91
CA ASP A 401 -10.66 35.38 -8.94
C ASP A 401 -9.16 35.01 -8.95
N GLY A 402 -8.79 33.95 -9.68
CA GLY A 402 -7.41 33.43 -9.76
C GLY A 402 -6.96 32.59 -8.56
N GLU A 403 -7.82 32.45 -7.55
CA GLU A 403 -7.56 31.65 -6.36
C GLU A 403 -8.23 30.28 -6.46
N ARG A 404 -7.48 29.22 -6.14
CA ARG A 404 -7.97 27.84 -6.19
C ARG A 404 -8.59 27.42 -4.86
N TYR A 405 -9.79 26.88 -4.92
CA TYR A 405 -10.54 26.35 -3.78
C TYR A 405 -10.92 24.89 -3.99
N PHE A 406 -10.86 24.13 -2.92
CA PHE A 406 -11.28 22.74 -2.85
C PHE A 406 -12.61 22.65 -2.11
N ARG A 407 -13.62 22.11 -2.78
CA ARG A 407 -14.99 21.95 -2.27
C ARG A 407 -15.29 20.47 -2.08
N LEU A 408 -15.57 20.10 -0.85
CA LEU A 408 -15.90 18.74 -0.46
C LEU A 408 -17.41 18.62 -0.25
N PHE A 409 -18.06 17.74 -1.00
CA PHE A 409 -19.50 17.49 -0.96
C PHE A 409 -19.80 16.12 -0.35
N ILE A 410 -20.69 16.08 0.64
CA ILE A 410 -21.26 14.83 1.15
C ILE A 410 -22.73 14.78 0.75
N THR A 411 -23.09 13.75 -0.01
CA THR A 411 -24.43 13.60 -0.58
C THR A 411 -25.03 12.22 -0.24
N GLY A 412 -26.29 11.98 -0.62
CA GLY A 412 -26.94 10.68 -0.43
C GLY A 412 -26.99 10.25 1.05
N ASP A 413 -26.68 8.98 1.31
CA ASP A 413 -26.66 8.38 2.65
C ASP A 413 -25.54 8.90 3.55
N GLY A 414 -24.44 9.39 2.98
CA GLY A 414 -23.33 9.98 3.76
C GLY A 414 -23.79 11.16 4.63
N ARG A 415 -24.89 11.82 4.27
CA ARG A 415 -25.50 12.90 5.04
C ARG A 415 -26.01 12.46 6.41
N LYS A 416 -26.28 11.16 6.61
CA LYS A 416 -26.62 10.59 7.92
C LYS A 416 -25.52 10.87 8.96
N LEU A 417 -24.29 11.14 8.52
CA LEU A 417 -23.19 11.61 9.36
C LEU A 417 -23.61 12.75 10.28
N VAL A 418 -24.34 13.76 9.79
CA VAL A 418 -24.72 14.94 10.59
C VAL A 418 -25.48 14.57 11.85
N ARG A 419 -26.30 13.51 11.80
CA ARG A 419 -27.08 13.04 12.97
C ARG A 419 -26.19 12.51 14.10
N THR A 420 -24.94 12.20 13.79
CA THR A 420 -23.96 11.67 14.74
C THR A 420 -22.96 12.73 15.20
N LEU A 421 -22.98 13.92 14.61
CA LEU A 421 -22.05 14.98 14.94
C LEU A 421 -22.59 15.80 16.12
N PRO A 422 -21.78 16.09 17.14
CA PRO A 422 -22.15 16.95 18.26
C PRO A 422 -22.11 18.44 17.86
N LEU A 423 -22.92 18.81 16.86
CA LEU A 423 -23.03 20.18 16.37
C LEU A 423 -23.69 21.07 17.42
N LYS A 424 -23.18 22.28 17.56
CA LYS A 424 -23.72 23.31 18.44
C LYS A 424 -24.76 24.17 17.73
N LEU A 425 -24.54 24.52 16.45
CA LEU A 425 -25.43 25.46 15.76
C LEU A 425 -26.58 24.80 15.02
N LYS A 426 -26.37 23.59 14.53
CA LYS A 426 -27.22 22.99 13.50
C LYS A 426 -27.87 21.70 14.00
N ALA A 427 -29.08 21.82 14.55
CA ALA A 427 -29.97 20.67 14.70
C ALA A 427 -30.76 20.50 13.39
N HIS A 428 -30.35 19.56 12.53
CA HIS A 428 -31.01 19.35 11.23
C HIS A 428 -31.73 18.00 11.14
N SER A 429 -33.04 18.05 10.84
CA SER A 429 -33.81 16.90 10.36
C SER A 429 -33.52 16.64 8.88
N ILE A 430 -32.38 16.03 8.59
CA ILE A 430 -32.00 15.76 7.19
C ILE A 430 -32.91 14.66 6.62
N LYS A 431 -33.72 15.03 5.61
CA LYS A 431 -34.39 14.06 4.73
C LYS A 431 -33.37 13.51 3.73
N THR A 432 -33.11 12.21 3.78
CA THR A 432 -32.26 11.52 2.81
C THR A 432 -33.08 11.13 1.60
N ARG A 433 -32.64 11.58 0.41
CA ARG A 433 -33.04 11.06 -0.90
C ARG A 433 -31.82 10.35 -1.50
N ASN A 434 -32.06 9.38 -2.37
CA ASN A 434 -31.02 8.66 -3.11
C ASN A 434 -30.06 9.64 -3.81
N SER A 435 -28.78 9.27 -3.92
CA SER A 435 -27.79 10.10 -4.60
C SER A 435 -28.21 10.31 -6.07
N ALA A 436 -28.03 11.52 -6.60
CA ALA A 436 -28.30 11.83 -8.01
C ALA A 436 -27.45 11.01 -8.99
N HIS A 437 -26.33 10.46 -8.52
CA HIS A 437 -25.39 9.66 -9.32
C HIS A 437 -25.86 8.22 -9.61
N GLY A 438 -26.99 7.79 -9.01
CA GLY A 438 -27.51 6.43 -9.21
C GLY A 438 -26.50 5.32 -8.87
N VAL A 439 -26.76 4.13 -9.39
CA VAL A 439 -25.88 2.95 -9.30
C VAL A 439 -25.69 2.44 -10.73
N PRO A 440 -24.45 2.26 -11.22
CA PRO A 440 -24.23 1.77 -12.59
C PRO A 440 -24.97 0.46 -12.84
N SER A 441 -25.59 0.29 -14.02
CA SER A 441 -26.35 -0.91 -14.37
C SER A 441 -25.53 -2.20 -14.27
N VAL A 442 -24.22 -2.11 -14.53
CA VAL A 442 -23.24 -3.19 -14.36
C VAL A 442 -23.13 -3.62 -12.89
N PHE A 443 -23.22 -2.68 -11.94
CA PHE A 443 -23.20 -2.98 -10.52
C PHE A 443 -24.47 -3.70 -10.06
N ILE A 444 -25.64 -3.36 -10.64
CA ILE A 444 -26.89 -4.09 -10.39
C ILE A 444 -26.77 -5.55 -10.85
N ARG A 445 -26.12 -5.79 -11.99
CA ARG A 445 -25.84 -7.14 -12.51
C ARG A 445 -24.92 -7.92 -11.58
N TYR A 446 -23.84 -7.29 -11.11
CA TYR A 446 -22.95 -7.84 -10.09
C TYR A 446 -23.72 -8.25 -8.84
N LEU A 447 -24.51 -7.34 -8.24
CA LEU A 447 -25.31 -7.64 -7.05
C LEU A 447 -26.26 -8.82 -7.28
N ARG A 448 -27.00 -8.81 -8.39
CA ARG A 448 -27.94 -9.89 -8.72
C ARG A 448 -27.23 -11.25 -8.75
N ARG A 449 -26.04 -11.31 -9.34
CA ARG A 449 -25.24 -12.54 -9.42
C ARG A 449 -24.72 -12.97 -8.05
N THR A 450 -24.18 -12.05 -7.25
CA THR A 450 -23.70 -12.34 -5.88
C THR A 450 -24.85 -12.86 -5.00
N PHE A 451 -26.03 -12.26 -5.08
CA PHE A 451 -27.20 -12.76 -4.36
C PHE A 451 -27.64 -14.14 -4.84
N MET A 452 -27.64 -14.38 -6.15
CA MET A 452 -27.95 -15.71 -6.71
C MET A 452 -26.96 -16.78 -6.25
N SER A 453 -25.65 -16.49 -6.20
CA SER A 453 -24.65 -17.46 -5.72
C SER A 453 -24.75 -17.78 -4.23
N ILE A 454 -25.16 -16.81 -3.41
CA ILE A 454 -25.43 -17.03 -1.97
C ILE A 454 -26.71 -17.86 -1.78
N SER A 455 -27.71 -17.65 -2.64
CA SER A 455 -29.01 -18.35 -2.57
C SER A 455 -28.90 -19.82 -2.98
N THR A 456 -28.00 -20.16 -3.93
CA THR A 456 -27.79 -21.54 -4.38
C THR A 456 -26.94 -22.39 -3.44
N HIS A 457 -26.29 -21.81 -2.43
CA HIS A 457 -25.52 -22.54 -1.40
C HIS A 457 -26.34 -22.87 -0.14
N ARG A 458 -27.65 -22.60 -0.13
CA ARG A 458 -28.59 -22.94 0.97
C ARG A 458 -29.62 -23.99 0.58
N GLY A 459 -29.39 -24.75 -0.49
CA GLY A 459 -30.22 -25.86 -0.95
C GLY A 459 -29.65 -27.21 -0.57
#